data_AF-A0A9X9A939-F1
#
_entry.id   AF-A0A9X9A939-F1
#
_cell.length_a   1.000
_cell.length_b   1.000
_cell.length_c   1.000
_cell.angle_alpha   90.00
_cell.angle_beta   90.00
_cell.angle_gamma   90.00
#
_symmetry.space_group_name_H-M   'P 1'
#
loop_
_entity.id
_entity.type
_entity.pdbx_description
1 polymer ?
#
loop_
_entity_poly.entity_id
_entity_poly.type
_entity_poly.pdbx_seq_one_letter_code
_entity_poly.pdbx_strand_id
1 'polypeptide(L)'
;ALETTAERLFPNFSFLDAPFNAVHYDGRPESEVCYMGCRTRVMSNIHGEETAIGRGNLSFTSINLVKLALISGSKEAFFEALNYYLDLGIKQLLERYAYQCTKRARDFQFLYSQGVWRGGETLQPEDSVASILKQGTLSIGFIGLAECLVALTGKHHGEDGESWKLGYEIISFMRDRMDKATEEHQLNFSVIATPAEGLSGKFVKKDREEFGVISGITNHNYYTNSFHIPVYYNIQAINKIRLEGPFHALCNGGHITYIELDGAAMHNKKALKQIVQAMAEHGIGYGSINHPVDRCKCCSYHGVIGNECPSCGNKDEANIERIRRITGYLVGDMSKWNSAKRSEEIDRVKHK
;
A
#
# COMPACT_ATOMS: atom_id res chain seq x y z
N ALA A 1 18.41 -6.44 12.19
CA ALA A 1 17.51 -5.89 11.15
C ALA A 1 18.04 -6.15 9.74
N LEU A 2 19.15 -5.51 9.31
CA LEU A 2 19.67 -5.66 7.95
C LEU A 2 20.04 -7.11 7.57
N GLU A 3 20.67 -7.83 8.49
CA GLU A 3 20.96 -9.27 8.30
C GLU A 3 19.68 -10.09 8.17
N THR A 4 18.71 -9.86 9.04
CA THR A 4 17.43 -10.58 9.01
C THR A 4 16.65 -10.32 7.71
N THR A 5 16.54 -9.07 7.26
CA THR A 5 15.84 -8.77 6.00
C THR A 5 16.56 -9.40 4.81
N ALA A 6 17.90 -9.43 4.82
CA ALA A 6 18.70 -10.08 3.79
C ALA A 6 18.48 -11.59 3.69
N GLU A 7 18.07 -12.26 4.77
CA GLU A 7 17.86 -13.71 4.77
C GLU A 7 16.37 -14.10 4.73
N ARG A 8 15.48 -13.23 5.21
CA ARG A 8 14.09 -13.57 5.55
C ARG A 8 13.07 -12.54 5.07
N LEU A 9 13.47 -11.52 4.30
CA LEU A 9 12.63 -10.43 3.76
C LEU A 9 12.00 -9.48 4.79
N PHE A 10 11.75 -9.95 6.01
CA PHE A 10 11.42 -9.13 7.16
C PHE A 10 12.66 -8.91 8.05
N PRO A 11 12.73 -7.81 8.82
CA PRO A 11 11.69 -6.79 9.02
C PRO A 11 11.54 -5.83 7.83
N ASN A 12 10.36 -5.22 7.73
CA ASN A 12 10.16 -4.00 6.95
C ASN A 12 10.63 -2.80 7.79
N PHE A 13 10.82 -1.64 7.15
CA PHE A 13 11.36 -0.45 7.79
C PHE A 13 10.29 0.62 7.91
N SER A 14 9.93 0.98 9.13
CA SER A 14 9.10 2.16 9.43
C SER A 14 10.02 3.30 9.88
N PHE A 15 9.84 4.46 9.27
CA PHE A 15 10.70 5.63 9.48
C PHE A 15 9.97 6.64 10.34
N LEU A 16 10.31 6.67 11.63
CA LEU A 16 9.74 7.61 12.61
C LEU A 16 10.17 9.06 12.33
N ASP A 17 11.34 9.24 11.74
CA ASP A 17 11.97 10.50 11.38
C ASP A 17 11.46 11.09 10.05
N ALA A 18 10.62 10.37 9.30
CA ALA A 18 9.92 10.94 8.17
C ALA A 18 9.09 12.15 8.64
N PRO A 19 9.11 13.33 7.95
CA PRO A 19 8.53 14.56 8.50
C PRO A 19 7.07 14.45 8.97
N PHE A 20 6.23 13.70 8.25
CA PHE A 20 4.82 13.48 8.59
C PHE A 20 4.59 12.42 9.69
N ASN A 21 5.62 11.66 10.07
CA ASN A 21 5.59 10.76 11.23
C ASN A 21 6.19 11.44 12.46
N ALA A 22 7.26 12.21 12.28
CA ALA A 22 7.98 12.90 13.35
C ALA A 22 7.07 13.83 14.18
N VAL A 23 6.06 14.43 13.56
CA VAL A 23 5.07 15.28 14.25
C VAL A 23 4.26 14.55 15.33
N HIS A 24 4.15 13.22 15.24
CA HIS A 24 3.41 12.42 16.22
C HIS A 24 4.33 11.77 17.26
N TYR A 25 5.64 11.69 17.02
CA TYR A 25 6.56 10.97 17.89
C TYR A 25 7.07 11.87 19.03
N ASP A 26 6.81 11.48 20.27
CA ASP A 26 7.20 12.23 21.47
C ASP A 26 8.25 11.50 22.33
N GLY A 27 8.82 10.41 21.79
CA GLY A 27 9.80 9.57 22.48
C GLY A 27 9.19 8.38 23.22
N ARG A 28 7.86 8.31 23.38
CA ARG A 28 7.18 7.17 24.01
C ARG A 28 6.82 6.09 22.98
N PRO A 29 6.85 4.79 23.33
CA PRO A 29 6.42 3.71 22.43
C PRO A 29 5.00 3.90 21.87
N GLU A 30 4.10 4.51 22.64
CA GLU A 30 2.72 4.77 22.24
C GLU A 30 2.58 5.80 21.11
N SER A 31 3.63 6.61 20.90
CA SER A 31 3.70 7.62 19.86
C SER A 31 4.37 7.12 18.57
N GLU A 32 4.92 5.89 18.58
CA GLU A 32 5.54 5.28 17.41
C GLU A 32 4.51 4.98 16.32
N VAL A 33 4.85 5.32 15.07
CA VAL A 33 3.98 4.98 13.94
C VAL A 33 3.95 3.47 13.74
N CYS A 34 2.76 2.90 13.82
CA CYS A 34 2.51 1.49 13.56
C CYS A 34 1.62 1.32 12.33
N TYR A 35 1.81 0.19 11.63
CA TYR A 35 1.01 -0.15 10.46
C TYR A 35 0.13 -1.36 10.77
N MET A 36 -1.19 -1.18 10.67
CA MET A 36 -2.17 -2.24 10.87
C MET A 36 -2.27 -3.12 9.62
N GLY A 37 -2.23 -4.43 9.83
CA GLY A 37 -2.29 -5.41 8.76
C GLY A 37 -1.12 -5.24 7.77
N CYS A 38 -1.43 -4.99 6.50
CA CYS A 38 -0.41 -4.72 5.48
C CYS A 38 0.37 -3.43 5.73
N ARG A 39 -0.36 -2.31 5.74
CA ARG A 39 0.19 -0.95 5.58
C ARG A 39 -0.78 0.17 5.97
N THR A 40 -1.86 -0.14 6.69
CA THR A 40 -2.84 0.88 7.08
C THR A 40 -2.27 1.71 8.23
N ARG A 41 -2.27 3.03 8.09
CA ARG A 41 -1.74 3.99 9.06
C ARG A 41 -2.89 4.85 9.60
N VAL A 42 -2.95 5.02 10.92
CA VAL A 42 -4.08 5.72 11.58
C VAL A 42 -3.61 6.69 12.67
N MET A 43 -2.61 7.52 12.38
CA MET A 43 -2.03 8.40 13.40
C MET A 43 -2.93 9.60 13.73
N SER A 44 -3.33 10.40 12.75
CA SER A 44 -4.12 11.61 12.98
C SER A 44 -5.47 11.30 13.61
N ASN A 45 -5.90 12.12 14.58
CA ASN A 45 -7.16 11.92 15.32
C ASN A 45 -7.78 13.26 15.73
N ILE A 46 -8.95 13.58 15.20
CA ILE A 46 -9.69 14.80 15.62
C ILE A 46 -10.53 14.58 16.90
N HIS A 47 -10.67 13.33 17.37
CA HIS A 47 -11.53 12.95 18.51
C HIS A 47 -10.76 12.51 19.75
N GLY A 48 -9.44 12.72 19.80
CA GLY A 48 -8.60 12.30 20.92
C GLY A 48 -7.12 12.37 20.58
N GLU A 49 -6.29 11.62 21.30
CA GLU A 49 -4.84 11.58 21.05
C GLU A 49 -4.52 11.04 19.65
N GLU A 50 -3.49 11.62 19.04
CA GLU A 50 -2.96 11.20 17.74
C GLU A 50 -1.99 10.02 17.88
N THR A 51 -2.55 8.82 18.02
CA THR A 51 -1.79 7.57 18.11
C THR A 51 -2.52 6.45 17.36
N ALA A 52 -1.78 5.40 17.01
CA ALA A 52 -2.36 4.17 16.45
C ALA A 52 -2.98 3.26 17.51
N ILE A 53 -2.65 3.43 18.79
CA ILE A 53 -3.07 2.51 19.84
C ILE A 53 -4.57 2.61 20.12
N GLY A 54 -5.22 1.45 20.08
CA GLY A 54 -6.64 1.28 20.35
C GLY A 54 -7.55 1.88 19.28
N ARG A 55 -7.00 2.19 18.10
CA ARG A 55 -7.69 2.77 16.96
C ARG A 55 -7.60 1.85 15.75
N GLY A 56 -8.43 2.13 14.75
CA GLY A 56 -8.55 1.28 13.57
C GLY A 56 -9.13 2.00 12.37
N ASN A 57 -9.00 1.36 11.20
CA ASN A 57 -9.69 1.81 10.00
C ASN A 57 -11.05 1.11 9.90
N LEU A 58 -12.12 1.90 9.92
CA LEU A 58 -13.50 1.42 9.95
C LEU A 58 -13.96 0.88 8.61
N SER A 59 -13.54 1.54 7.54
CA SER A 59 -13.90 1.19 6.18
C SER A 59 -12.95 1.86 5.19
N PHE A 60 -12.84 1.28 4.00
CA PHE A 60 -12.18 1.94 2.89
C PHE A 60 -12.86 1.61 1.56
N THR A 61 -12.71 2.52 0.60
CA THR A 61 -13.25 2.40 -0.76
C THR A 61 -12.18 2.83 -1.74
N SER A 62 -11.98 2.10 -2.83
CA SER A 62 -10.90 2.38 -3.79
C SER A 62 -11.44 2.87 -5.13
N ILE A 63 -10.87 3.97 -5.59
CA ILE A 63 -11.14 4.58 -6.90
C ILE A 63 -10.25 3.93 -7.97
N ASN A 64 -10.85 3.60 -9.10
CA ASN A 64 -10.12 3.14 -10.28
C ASN A 64 -9.71 4.36 -11.13
N LEU A 65 -8.49 4.88 -10.90
CA LEU A 65 -8.00 6.07 -11.62
C LEU A 65 -7.87 5.81 -13.13
N VAL A 66 -7.58 4.57 -13.52
CA VAL A 66 -7.44 4.19 -14.93
C VAL A 66 -8.76 4.34 -15.65
N LYS A 67 -9.84 3.79 -15.08
CA LYS A 67 -11.19 3.92 -15.64
C LYS A 67 -11.58 5.37 -15.81
N LEU A 68 -11.33 6.21 -14.81
CA LEU A 68 -11.63 7.65 -14.89
C LEU A 68 -10.86 8.30 -16.03
N ALA A 69 -9.56 8.02 -16.19
CA ALA A 69 -8.79 8.57 -17.29
C ALA A 69 -9.27 8.10 -18.67
N LEU A 70 -9.71 6.84 -18.80
CA LEU A 70 -10.20 6.30 -20.07
C LEU A 70 -11.56 6.86 -20.50
N ILE A 71 -12.42 7.27 -19.55
CA ILE A 71 -13.72 7.88 -19.88
C ILE A 71 -13.65 9.40 -20.01
N SER A 72 -12.58 10.02 -19.51
CA SER A 72 -12.41 11.47 -19.54
C SER A 72 -11.75 11.92 -20.83
N GLY A 73 -12.40 12.85 -21.55
CA GLY A 73 -11.88 13.41 -22.81
C GLY A 73 -10.80 14.49 -22.64
N SER A 74 -10.55 14.95 -21.41
CA SER A 74 -9.52 15.93 -21.08
C SER A 74 -9.08 15.80 -19.61
N LYS A 75 -8.02 16.51 -19.22
CA LYS A 75 -7.56 16.56 -17.82
C LYS A 75 -8.60 17.21 -16.91
N GLU A 76 -9.26 18.25 -17.38
CA GLU A 76 -10.32 18.96 -16.64
C GLU A 76 -11.49 18.00 -16.38
N ALA A 77 -11.96 17.30 -17.42
CA ALA A 77 -13.00 16.28 -17.29
C ALA A 77 -12.59 15.11 -16.37
N PHE A 78 -11.29 14.80 -16.29
CA PHE A 78 -10.77 13.82 -15.35
C PHE A 78 -10.89 14.29 -13.90
N PHE A 79 -10.49 15.53 -13.59
CA PHE A 79 -10.61 16.07 -12.23
C PHE A 79 -12.07 16.25 -11.80
N GLU A 80 -12.97 16.65 -12.72
CA GLU A 80 -14.41 16.70 -12.46
C GLU A 80 -14.97 15.31 -12.10
N ALA A 81 -14.64 14.29 -12.90
CA ALA A 81 -15.05 12.91 -12.64
C ALA A 81 -14.45 12.39 -11.33
N LEU A 82 -13.17 12.65 -11.08
CA LEU A 82 -12.50 12.27 -9.84
C LEU A 82 -13.21 12.90 -8.64
N ASN A 83 -13.49 14.20 -8.66
CA ASN A 83 -14.21 14.88 -7.58
C ASN A 83 -15.58 14.23 -7.32
N TYR A 84 -16.36 13.99 -8.37
CA TYR A 84 -17.66 13.33 -8.26
C TYR A 84 -17.56 11.95 -7.59
N TYR A 85 -16.59 11.13 -7.99
CA TYR A 85 -16.43 9.79 -7.41
C TYR A 85 -15.81 9.81 -6.00
N LEU A 86 -15.01 10.82 -5.65
CA LEU A 86 -14.57 11.06 -4.28
C LEU A 86 -15.77 11.38 -3.39
N ASP A 87 -16.66 12.28 -3.80
CA ASP A 87 -17.88 12.62 -3.07
C ASP A 87 -18.81 11.42 -2.89
N LEU A 88 -18.98 10.62 -3.95
CA LEU A 88 -19.74 9.39 -3.88
C LEU A 88 -19.10 8.37 -2.91
N GLY A 89 -17.77 8.26 -2.93
CA GLY A 89 -17.01 7.44 -2.00
C GLY A 89 -17.19 7.88 -0.55
N ILE A 90 -17.12 9.20 -0.28
CA ILE A 90 -17.38 9.77 1.05
C ILE A 90 -18.79 9.41 1.51
N LYS A 91 -19.80 9.63 0.67
CA LYS A 91 -21.20 9.29 0.99
C LYS A 91 -21.34 7.81 1.37
N GLN A 92 -20.76 6.92 0.57
CA GLN A 92 -20.78 5.49 0.86
C GLN A 92 -20.08 5.15 2.19
N LEU A 93 -18.92 5.76 2.47
CA LEU A 93 -18.20 5.55 3.72
C LEU A 93 -19.01 6.03 4.94
N LEU A 94 -19.72 7.15 4.82
CA LEU A 94 -20.63 7.65 5.84
C LEU A 94 -21.81 6.71 6.08
N GLU A 95 -22.42 6.16 5.04
CA GLU A 95 -23.49 5.16 5.17
C GLU A 95 -22.99 3.89 5.90
N ARG A 96 -21.77 3.44 5.58
CA ARG A 96 -21.13 2.30 6.25
C ARG A 96 -20.81 2.61 7.71
N TYR A 97 -20.30 3.81 7.99
CA TYR A 97 -20.07 4.28 9.35
C TYR A 97 -21.37 4.33 10.17
N ALA A 98 -22.42 4.92 9.61
CA ALA A 98 -23.74 5.00 10.25
C ALA A 98 -24.27 3.60 10.58
N TYR A 99 -24.15 2.64 9.66
CA TYR A 99 -24.50 1.25 9.92
C TYR A 99 -23.68 0.64 11.08
N GLN A 100 -22.35 0.83 11.10
CA GLN A 100 -21.50 0.34 12.19
C GLN A 100 -21.88 0.96 13.55
N CYS A 101 -22.29 2.24 13.57
CA CYS A 101 -22.74 2.92 14.78
C CYS A 101 -24.04 2.36 15.38
N THR A 102 -24.83 1.60 14.61
CA THR A 102 -26.04 0.92 15.13
C THR A 102 -25.73 -0.25 16.05
N LYS A 103 -24.48 -0.71 16.10
CA LYS A 103 -24.06 -1.85 16.91
C LYS A 103 -23.90 -1.46 18.38
N ARG A 104 -24.04 -2.46 19.24
CA ARG A 104 -23.88 -2.32 20.70
C ARG A 104 -22.53 -2.86 21.14
N ALA A 105 -22.02 -2.39 22.26
CA ALA A 105 -20.74 -2.83 22.79
C ALA A 105 -20.67 -4.36 22.97
N ARG A 106 -21.77 -5.00 23.42
CA ARG A 106 -21.86 -6.47 23.58
C ARG A 106 -21.58 -7.25 22.29
N ASP A 107 -21.81 -6.67 21.12
CA ASP A 107 -21.52 -7.31 19.83
C ASP A 107 -20.01 -7.49 19.60
N PHE A 108 -19.19 -6.77 20.38
CA PHE A 108 -17.73 -6.73 20.31
C PHE A 108 -17.08 -6.91 21.69
N GLN A 109 -17.61 -7.84 22.49
CA GLN A 109 -17.25 -7.98 23.92
C GLN A 109 -15.75 -7.94 24.20
N PHE A 110 -14.95 -8.70 23.45
CA PHE A 110 -13.50 -8.70 23.61
C PHE A 110 -12.88 -7.32 23.33
N LEU A 111 -13.34 -6.61 22.29
CA LEU A 111 -12.72 -5.37 21.84
C LEU A 111 -12.99 -4.22 22.82
N TYR A 112 -14.22 -4.07 23.30
CA TYR A 112 -14.54 -2.96 24.20
C TYR A 112 -14.11 -3.23 25.66
N SER A 113 -14.26 -4.47 26.16
CA SER A 113 -14.05 -4.75 27.60
C SER A 113 -12.59 -5.02 27.99
N GLN A 114 -11.72 -5.35 27.04
CA GLN A 114 -10.31 -5.71 27.31
C GLN A 114 -9.32 -4.61 26.92
N GLY A 115 -9.79 -3.36 26.78
CA GLY A 115 -8.94 -2.21 26.44
C GLY A 115 -8.33 -2.25 25.03
N VAL A 116 -8.91 -3.04 24.11
CA VAL A 116 -8.44 -3.11 22.72
C VAL A 116 -8.91 -1.91 21.93
N TRP A 117 -10.15 -1.46 22.14
CA TRP A 117 -10.63 -0.18 21.62
C TRP A 117 -10.48 0.90 22.68
N ARG A 118 -9.83 2.00 22.30
CA ARG A 118 -9.64 3.16 23.16
C ARG A 118 -10.99 3.75 23.59
N GLY A 119 -11.20 3.86 24.90
CA GLY A 119 -12.45 4.31 25.50
C GLY A 119 -13.53 3.22 25.57
N GLY A 120 -13.22 1.99 25.15
CA GLY A 120 -14.13 0.86 25.25
C GLY A 120 -14.47 0.52 26.70
N GLU A 121 -13.51 0.67 27.61
CA GLU A 121 -13.66 0.42 29.05
C GLU A 121 -14.73 1.28 29.73
N THR A 122 -15.15 2.38 29.09
CA THR A 122 -16.20 3.27 29.58
C THR A 122 -17.60 2.84 29.15
N LEU A 123 -17.73 1.90 28.21
CA LEU A 123 -19.00 1.45 27.67
C LEU A 123 -19.62 0.32 28.50
N GLN A 124 -20.94 0.35 28.62
CA GLN A 124 -21.75 -0.78 29.07
C GLN A 124 -22.19 -1.65 27.88
N PRO A 125 -22.57 -2.93 28.10
CA PRO A 125 -22.92 -3.86 27.02
C PRO A 125 -23.97 -3.35 26.02
N GLU A 126 -24.92 -2.54 26.50
CA GLU A 126 -26.03 -2.02 25.68
C GLU A 126 -25.75 -0.64 25.05
N ASP A 127 -24.63 0.00 25.39
CA ASP A 127 -24.24 1.29 24.83
C ASP A 127 -23.90 1.16 23.34
N SER A 128 -24.15 2.23 22.60
CA SER A 128 -23.71 2.33 21.21
C SER A 128 -22.19 2.47 21.14
N VAL A 129 -21.57 1.78 20.18
CA VAL A 129 -20.14 1.93 19.90
C VAL A 129 -19.80 3.22 19.15
N ALA A 130 -20.80 4.03 18.75
CA ALA A 130 -20.58 5.26 17.96
C ALA A 130 -19.60 6.24 18.64
N SER A 131 -19.64 6.34 19.97
CA SER A 131 -18.79 7.23 20.76
C SER A 131 -17.30 6.90 20.62
N ILE A 132 -16.95 5.63 20.41
CA ILE A 132 -15.57 5.18 20.21
C ILE A 132 -15.22 5.03 18.73
N LEU A 133 -16.17 4.64 17.87
CA LEU A 133 -15.91 4.47 16.44
C LEU A 133 -15.56 5.78 15.73
N LYS A 134 -16.04 6.93 16.20
CA LYS A 134 -15.65 8.24 15.64
C LYS A 134 -14.13 8.49 15.64
N GLN A 135 -13.38 7.80 16.50
CA GLN A 135 -11.92 7.86 16.53
C GLN A 135 -11.27 7.06 15.39
N GLY A 136 -11.98 6.11 14.77
CA GLY A 136 -11.47 5.32 13.65
C GLY A 136 -11.40 6.13 12.35
N THR A 137 -10.67 5.60 11.37
CA THR A 137 -10.50 6.25 10.06
C THR A 137 -11.45 5.70 8.99
N LEU A 138 -11.86 6.58 8.07
CA LEU A 138 -12.57 6.26 6.84
C LEU A 138 -11.67 6.60 5.66
N SER A 139 -11.27 5.59 4.88
CA SER A 139 -10.21 5.80 3.87
C SER A 139 -10.73 5.75 2.44
N ILE A 140 -10.39 6.74 1.63
CA ILE A 140 -10.47 6.62 0.18
C ILE A 140 -9.12 6.19 -0.34
N GLY A 141 -9.09 5.12 -1.13
CA GLY A 141 -7.89 4.63 -1.77
C GLY A 141 -7.93 4.69 -3.27
N PHE A 142 -6.82 4.32 -3.89
CA PHE A 142 -6.66 4.32 -5.33
C PHE A 142 -5.69 3.25 -5.82
N ILE A 143 -5.77 2.99 -7.12
CA ILE A 143 -4.91 2.07 -7.86
C ILE A 143 -4.71 2.58 -9.28
N GLY A 144 -3.57 2.22 -9.88
CA GLY A 144 -3.29 2.41 -11.30
C GLY A 144 -2.92 3.84 -11.66
N LEU A 145 -2.18 4.54 -10.80
CA LEU A 145 -1.72 5.90 -11.12
C LEU A 145 -0.83 5.90 -12.37
N ALA A 146 0.02 4.89 -12.54
CA ALA A 146 0.89 4.78 -13.71
C ALA A 146 0.07 4.69 -15.00
N GLU A 147 -0.88 3.76 -15.08
CA GLU A 147 -1.72 3.57 -16.27
C GLU A 147 -2.68 4.76 -16.50
N CYS A 148 -3.16 5.38 -15.42
CA CYS A 148 -3.91 6.65 -15.48
C CYS A 148 -3.08 7.75 -16.16
N LEU A 149 -1.81 7.90 -15.79
CA LEU A 149 -0.92 8.88 -16.39
C LEU A 149 -0.58 8.56 -17.85
N VAL A 150 -0.40 7.27 -18.18
CA VAL A 150 -0.24 6.86 -19.59
C VAL A 150 -1.48 7.25 -20.41
N ALA A 151 -2.70 7.06 -19.88
CA ALA A 151 -3.92 7.49 -20.54
C ALA A 151 -3.98 9.02 -20.75
N LEU A 152 -3.59 9.81 -19.73
CA LEU A 152 -3.70 11.28 -19.77
C LEU A 152 -2.54 11.99 -20.49
N THR A 153 -1.35 11.37 -20.52
CA THR A 153 -0.11 12.04 -20.95
C THR A 153 0.76 11.21 -21.90
N GLY A 154 0.43 9.94 -22.10
CA GLY A 154 1.21 9.00 -22.92
C GLY A 154 2.40 8.36 -22.19
N LYS A 155 2.70 8.76 -20.96
CA LYS A 155 3.82 8.26 -20.15
C LYS A 155 3.45 8.11 -18.68
N HIS A 156 4.08 7.20 -17.97
CA HIS A 156 3.94 7.10 -16.51
C HIS A 156 4.94 7.98 -15.76
N HIS A 157 4.71 8.20 -14.46
CA HIS A 157 5.51 9.08 -13.59
C HIS A 157 6.96 8.62 -13.31
N GLY A 158 7.39 7.51 -13.90
CA GLY A 158 8.79 7.08 -13.89
C GLY A 158 9.57 7.52 -15.12
N GLU A 159 8.86 7.83 -16.22
CA GLU A 159 9.43 8.17 -17.52
C GLU A 159 9.57 9.68 -17.72
N ASP A 160 8.72 10.47 -17.07
CA ASP A 160 8.54 11.88 -17.39
C ASP A 160 8.21 12.72 -16.16
N GLY A 161 8.89 13.88 -16.05
CA GLY A 161 8.71 14.80 -14.94
C GLY A 161 7.35 15.49 -14.93
N GLU A 162 6.73 15.74 -16.09
CA GLU A 162 5.39 16.33 -16.17
C GLU A 162 4.32 15.31 -15.81
N SER A 163 4.48 14.04 -16.23
CA SER A 163 3.62 12.94 -15.76
C SER A 163 3.76 12.75 -14.24
N TRP A 164 4.96 12.89 -13.68
CA TRP A 164 5.16 12.85 -12.23
C TRP A 164 4.44 13.99 -11.51
N LYS A 165 4.57 15.23 -11.99
CA LYS A 165 3.87 16.40 -11.42
C LYS A 165 2.37 16.22 -11.45
N LEU A 166 1.81 15.79 -12.58
CA LEU A 166 0.38 15.50 -12.70
C LEU A 166 -0.03 14.37 -11.74
N GLY A 167 0.77 13.31 -11.62
CA GLY A 167 0.51 12.24 -10.67
C GLY A 167 0.45 12.75 -9.23
N TYR A 168 1.38 13.60 -8.84
CA TYR A 168 1.41 14.25 -7.54
C TYR A 168 0.19 15.17 -7.33
N GLU A 169 -0.20 15.95 -8.34
CA GLU A 169 -1.38 16.81 -8.33
C GLU A 169 -2.67 16.00 -8.12
N ILE A 170 -2.83 14.87 -8.83
CA ILE A 170 -3.99 13.98 -8.68
C ILE A 170 -4.11 13.48 -7.23
N ILE A 171 -3.02 12.99 -6.63
CA ILE A 171 -3.07 12.48 -5.25
C ILE A 171 -3.20 13.61 -4.23
N SER A 172 -2.65 14.79 -4.51
CA SER A 172 -2.85 15.99 -3.68
C SER A 172 -4.31 16.42 -3.68
N PHE A 173 -4.95 16.43 -4.86
CA PHE A 173 -6.38 16.70 -4.99
C PHE A 173 -7.24 15.73 -4.17
N MET A 174 -6.91 14.44 -4.21
CA MET A 174 -7.58 13.44 -3.36
C MET A 174 -7.36 13.73 -1.87
N ARG A 175 -6.13 14.10 -1.47
CA ARG A 175 -5.79 14.40 -0.08
C ARG A 175 -6.54 15.61 0.45
N ASP A 176 -6.52 16.71 -0.30
CA ASP A 176 -7.24 17.94 0.04
C ASP A 176 -8.74 17.70 0.20
N ARG A 177 -9.33 16.84 -0.65
CA ARG A 177 -10.75 16.50 -0.55
C ARG A 177 -11.07 15.70 0.72
N MET A 178 -10.19 14.80 1.15
CA MET A 178 -10.34 14.04 2.40
C MET A 178 -10.12 14.92 3.63
N ASP A 179 -9.20 15.86 3.58
CA ASP A 179 -9.02 16.84 4.66
C ASP A 179 -10.27 17.72 4.81
N LYS A 180 -10.83 18.22 3.70
CA LYS A 180 -12.14 18.91 3.71
C LYS A 180 -13.28 18.03 4.24
N ALA A 181 -13.34 16.77 3.84
CA ALA A 181 -14.35 15.83 4.35
C ALA A 181 -14.23 15.62 5.87
N THR A 182 -13.00 15.65 6.41
CA THR A 182 -12.74 15.59 7.84
C THR A 182 -13.33 16.80 8.57
N GLU A 183 -13.11 18.00 8.03
CA GLU A 183 -13.69 19.24 8.56
C GLU A 183 -15.22 19.28 8.45
N GLU A 184 -15.76 18.90 7.28
CA GLU A 184 -17.20 18.92 6.97
C GLU A 184 -18.00 17.95 7.85
N HIS A 185 -17.49 16.73 8.02
CA HIS A 185 -18.23 15.64 8.68
C HIS A 185 -17.78 15.36 10.11
N GLN A 186 -16.71 16.02 10.57
CA GLN A 186 -16.12 15.79 11.89
C GLN A 186 -15.82 14.30 12.12
N LEU A 187 -15.21 13.64 11.12
CA LEU A 187 -14.74 12.25 11.18
C LEU A 187 -13.36 12.13 10.52
N ASN A 188 -12.55 11.14 10.91
CA ASN A 188 -11.18 11.03 10.39
C ASN A 188 -11.15 10.44 8.97
N PHE A 189 -11.15 11.28 7.93
CA PHE A 189 -10.95 10.82 6.55
C PHE A 189 -9.46 10.78 6.19
N SER A 190 -9.08 9.85 5.32
CA SER A 190 -7.68 9.73 4.87
C SER A 190 -7.55 9.16 3.47
N VAL A 191 -6.38 9.34 2.86
CA VAL A 191 -6.03 8.71 1.59
C VAL A 191 -5.15 7.49 1.85
N ILE A 192 -5.53 6.33 1.31
CA ILE A 192 -4.76 5.09 1.42
C ILE A 192 -4.26 4.62 0.05
N ALA A 193 -2.97 4.33 -0.06
CA ALA A 193 -2.46 3.54 -1.17
C ALA A 193 -2.99 2.09 -1.01
N THR A 194 -4.05 1.72 -1.73
CA THR A 194 -4.75 0.42 -1.61
C THR A 194 -3.85 -0.78 -1.95
N PRO A 195 -3.64 -1.79 -1.08
CA PRO A 195 -2.81 -2.98 -1.35
C PRO A 195 -3.17 -3.79 -2.61
N ALA A 196 -4.41 -3.65 -3.08
CA ALA A 196 -4.90 -4.08 -4.40
C ALA A 196 -4.66 -5.56 -4.78
N GLU A 197 -4.55 -6.47 -3.81
CA GLU A 197 -4.21 -7.88 -4.07
C GLU A 197 -5.16 -8.60 -5.04
N GLY A 198 -6.47 -8.47 -4.83
CA GLY A 198 -7.49 -8.93 -5.76
C GLY A 198 -7.99 -7.85 -6.72
N LEU A 199 -7.82 -6.57 -6.35
CA LEU A 199 -8.39 -5.45 -7.08
C LEU A 199 -7.65 -5.18 -8.40
N SER A 200 -6.32 -5.33 -8.40
CA SER A 200 -5.47 -5.03 -9.57
C SER A 200 -5.85 -5.85 -10.80
N GLY A 201 -6.13 -7.14 -10.62
CA GLY A 201 -6.57 -8.02 -11.71
C GLY A 201 -8.05 -7.87 -12.07
N LYS A 202 -8.89 -7.49 -11.10
CA LYS A 202 -10.34 -7.34 -11.33
C LYS A 202 -10.68 -6.12 -12.16
N PHE A 203 -10.03 -4.98 -11.91
CA PHE A 203 -10.28 -3.75 -12.66
C PHE A 203 -9.81 -3.85 -14.11
N VAL A 204 -8.55 -4.26 -14.33
CA VAL A 204 -8.02 -4.36 -15.69
C VAL A 204 -8.82 -5.34 -16.57
N LYS A 205 -9.36 -6.42 -16.00
CA LYS A 205 -10.21 -7.35 -16.75
C LYS A 205 -11.49 -6.67 -17.26
N LYS A 206 -12.19 -5.94 -16.37
CA LYS A 206 -13.42 -5.22 -16.73
C LYS A 206 -13.14 -4.10 -17.73
N ASP A 207 -12.10 -3.34 -17.49
CA ASP A 207 -11.74 -2.21 -18.36
C ASP A 207 -11.26 -2.72 -19.73
N ARG A 208 -10.57 -3.86 -19.80
CA ARG A 208 -10.22 -4.52 -21.07
C ARG A 208 -11.45 -5.04 -21.82
N GLU A 209 -12.46 -5.55 -21.12
CA GLU A 209 -13.73 -5.99 -21.75
C GLU A 209 -14.46 -4.80 -22.40
N GLU A 210 -14.37 -3.61 -21.82
CA GLU A 210 -15.08 -2.42 -22.30
C GLU A 210 -14.29 -1.61 -23.34
N PHE A 211 -12.98 -1.41 -23.12
CA PHE A 211 -12.13 -0.55 -23.97
C PHE A 211 -11.15 -1.33 -24.86
N GLY A 212 -11.11 -2.64 -24.76
CA GLY A 212 -10.15 -3.48 -25.47
C GLY A 212 -8.74 -3.43 -24.86
N VAL A 213 -7.77 -3.90 -25.64
CA VAL A 213 -6.35 -3.95 -25.25
C VAL A 213 -5.65 -2.66 -25.68
N ILE A 214 -5.25 -1.86 -24.71
CA ILE A 214 -4.54 -0.59 -24.89
C ILE A 214 -3.13 -0.73 -24.35
N SER A 215 -2.14 -0.40 -25.17
CA SER A 215 -0.72 -0.51 -24.83
C SER A 215 -0.36 0.37 -23.63
N GLY A 216 0.38 -0.18 -22.66
CA GLY A 216 0.76 0.50 -21.42
C GLY A 216 -0.38 0.74 -20.42
N ILE A 217 -1.59 0.23 -20.69
CA ILE A 217 -2.77 0.44 -19.84
C ILE A 217 -3.46 -0.91 -19.56
N THR A 218 -4.19 -1.48 -20.52
CA THR A 218 -4.97 -2.72 -20.32
C THR A 218 -4.31 -3.96 -20.92
N ASN A 219 -3.12 -3.83 -21.51
CA ASN A 219 -2.33 -4.94 -22.05
C ASN A 219 -1.74 -5.87 -20.97
N HIS A 220 -1.45 -5.35 -19.77
CA HIS A 220 -0.99 -6.16 -18.64
C HIS A 220 -2.17 -6.80 -17.90
N ASN A 221 -1.93 -7.90 -17.19
CA ASN A 221 -2.97 -8.62 -16.42
C ASN A 221 -3.27 -8.01 -15.04
N TYR A 222 -2.70 -6.85 -14.75
CA TYR A 222 -2.86 -6.12 -13.50
C TYR A 222 -2.66 -4.62 -13.76
N TYR A 223 -3.25 -3.79 -12.92
CA TYR A 223 -2.82 -2.40 -12.76
C TYR A 223 -1.73 -2.25 -11.70
N THR A 224 -0.86 -1.27 -11.90
CA THR A 224 0.20 -0.93 -10.96
C THR A 224 -0.39 -0.46 -9.63
N ASN A 225 0.25 -0.88 -8.54
CA ASN A 225 -0.25 -0.66 -7.19
C ASN A 225 -0.17 0.82 -6.80
N SER A 226 -1.31 1.47 -6.57
CA SER A 226 -1.40 2.87 -6.11
C SER A 226 -0.46 3.82 -6.89
N PHE A 227 0.54 4.41 -6.22
CA PHE A 227 1.51 5.35 -6.77
C PHE A 227 2.83 4.70 -7.20
N HIS A 228 2.95 3.37 -7.15
CA HIS A 228 4.23 2.70 -7.45
C HIS A 228 4.65 2.97 -8.88
N ILE A 229 5.97 3.06 -9.08
CA ILE A 229 6.56 2.96 -10.42
C ILE A 229 6.30 1.54 -10.92
N PRO A 230 5.86 1.34 -12.18
CA PRO A 230 5.55 0.02 -12.72
C PRO A 230 6.69 -0.98 -12.55
N VAL A 231 6.34 -2.21 -12.19
CA VAL A 231 7.32 -3.26 -11.88
C VAL A 231 8.18 -3.69 -13.07
N TYR A 232 7.71 -3.45 -14.29
CA TYR A 232 8.42 -3.73 -15.54
C TYR A 232 9.35 -2.57 -15.97
N TYR A 233 9.28 -1.41 -15.31
CA TYR A 233 10.06 -0.25 -15.68
C TYR A 233 11.46 -0.29 -15.07
N ASN A 234 12.50 -0.29 -15.91
CA ASN A 234 13.88 -0.35 -15.46
C ASN A 234 14.32 0.99 -14.85
N ILE A 235 14.47 1.00 -13.51
CA ILE A 235 14.85 2.18 -12.73
C ILE A 235 15.87 1.80 -11.65
N GLN A 236 16.77 2.72 -11.31
CA GLN A 236 17.68 2.56 -10.17
C GLN A 236 16.91 2.66 -8.86
N ALA A 237 17.34 1.89 -7.85
CA ALA A 237 16.65 1.84 -6.56
C ALA A 237 16.48 3.24 -5.93
N ILE A 238 17.56 4.04 -5.95
CA ILE A 238 17.58 5.41 -5.42
C ILE A 238 16.59 6.33 -6.15
N ASN A 239 16.45 6.20 -7.46
CA ASN A 239 15.53 7.02 -8.24
C ASN A 239 14.08 6.63 -7.96
N LYS A 240 13.78 5.34 -7.83
CA LYS A 240 12.44 4.88 -7.43
C LYS A 240 12.07 5.41 -6.05
N ILE A 241 12.99 5.32 -5.08
CA ILE A 241 12.81 5.87 -3.72
C ILE A 241 12.51 7.37 -3.81
N ARG A 242 13.32 8.14 -4.54
CA ARG A 242 13.16 9.59 -4.70
C ARG A 242 11.83 9.97 -5.33
N LEU A 243 11.37 9.23 -6.34
CA LEU A 243 10.10 9.50 -7.03
C LEU A 243 8.87 9.09 -6.21
N GLU A 244 8.96 8.01 -5.42
CA GLU A 244 7.82 7.53 -4.62
C GLU A 244 7.71 8.20 -3.25
N GLY A 245 8.81 8.64 -2.65
CA GLY A 245 8.88 9.25 -1.33
C GLY A 245 7.82 10.33 -1.07
N PRO A 246 7.70 11.36 -1.92
CA PRO A 246 6.73 12.43 -1.72
C PRO A 246 5.26 11.96 -1.62
N PHE A 247 4.89 10.84 -2.25
CA PHE A 247 3.52 10.32 -2.18
C PHE A 247 3.16 9.74 -0.80
N HIS A 248 4.15 9.37 0.04
CA HIS A 248 3.89 8.84 1.38
C HIS A 248 3.24 9.90 2.29
N ALA A 249 3.64 11.16 2.16
CA ALA A 249 3.05 12.28 2.90
C ALA A 249 1.58 12.53 2.53
N LEU A 250 1.23 12.33 1.25
CA LEU A 250 -0.15 12.49 0.77
C LEU A 250 -1.03 11.29 1.19
N CYS A 251 -0.47 10.08 1.25
CA CYS A 251 -1.19 8.86 1.61
C CYS A 251 -1.18 8.61 3.13
N ASN A 252 -1.79 9.51 3.90
CA ASN A 252 -1.79 9.49 5.37
C ASN A 252 -2.49 8.27 5.99
N GLY A 253 -3.41 7.63 5.26
CA GLY A 253 -4.13 6.42 5.66
C GLY A 253 -3.36 5.11 5.40
N GLY A 254 -2.23 5.18 4.69
CA GLY A 254 -1.36 4.03 4.48
C GLY A 254 -0.59 4.07 3.17
N HIS A 255 0.67 3.65 3.21
CA HIS A 255 1.62 3.67 2.10
C HIS A 255 2.70 2.62 2.31
N ILE A 256 3.40 2.23 1.25
CA ILE A 256 4.63 1.45 1.30
C ILE A 256 5.39 1.62 0.00
N THR A 257 6.71 1.52 0.02
CA THR A 257 7.56 1.39 -1.19
C THR A 257 8.36 0.11 -1.13
N TYR A 258 8.38 -0.63 -2.24
CA TYR A 258 9.19 -1.83 -2.42
C TYR A 258 10.39 -1.57 -3.31
N ILE A 259 11.54 -2.12 -2.92
CA ILE A 259 12.76 -2.18 -3.75
C ILE A 259 13.09 -3.63 -4.04
N GLU A 260 12.99 -4.00 -5.31
CA GLU A 260 13.37 -5.31 -5.84
C GLU A 260 14.89 -5.38 -6.07
N LEU A 261 15.56 -6.30 -5.40
CA LEU A 261 16.97 -6.63 -5.55
C LEU A 261 17.13 -8.07 -6.06
N ASP A 262 18.32 -8.38 -6.54
CA ASP A 262 18.71 -9.74 -6.86
C ASP A 262 19.18 -10.51 -5.61
N GLY A 263 19.63 -11.75 -5.82
CA GLY A 263 20.14 -12.62 -4.75
C GLY A 263 21.41 -12.12 -4.06
N ALA A 264 22.14 -11.16 -4.65
CA ALA A 264 23.38 -10.66 -4.07
C ALA A 264 23.12 -9.83 -2.80
N ALA A 265 21.88 -9.38 -2.59
CA ALA A 265 21.45 -8.71 -1.36
C ALA A 265 21.80 -9.50 -0.09
N MET A 266 21.72 -10.84 -0.12
CA MET A 266 22.09 -11.73 1.00
C MET A 266 23.51 -11.50 1.50
N HIS A 267 24.43 -11.16 0.59
CA HIS A 267 25.85 -11.02 0.88
C HIS A 267 26.33 -9.57 0.91
N ASN A 268 25.44 -8.61 0.65
CA ASN A 268 25.78 -7.19 0.55
C ASN A 268 25.00 -6.32 1.54
N LYS A 269 25.28 -6.51 2.83
CA LYS A 269 24.69 -5.72 3.93
C LYS A 269 24.95 -4.21 3.78
N LYS A 270 26.05 -3.81 3.12
CA LYS A 270 26.38 -2.40 2.87
C LYS A 270 25.38 -1.77 1.88
N ALA A 271 25.05 -2.45 0.79
CA ALA A 271 24.04 -1.99 -0.16
C ALA A 271 22.66 -1.87 0.49
N LEU A 272 22.26 -2.87 1.29
CA LEU A 272 21.00 -2.81 2.05
C LEU A 272 20.95 -1.61 2.98
N LYS A 273 22.05 -1.33 3.70
CA LYS A 273 22.16 -0.14 4.55
C LYS A 273 21.95 1.14 3.74
N GLN A 274 22.61 1.28 2.59
CA GLN A 274 22.49 2.45 1.72
C GLN A 274 21.07 2.64 1.21
N ILE A 275 20.37 1.56 0.85
CA ILE A 275 18.96 1.61 0.42
C ILE A 275 18.05 2.09 1.56
N VAL A 276 18.24 1.56 2.78
CA VAL A 276 17.44 1.99 3.95
C VAL A 276 17.72 3.44 4.31
N GLN A 277 18.98 3.89 4.24
CA GLN A 277 19.34 5.30 4.45
C GLN A 277 18.72 6.21 3.38
N ALA A 278 18.77 5.80 2.11
CA ALA A 278 18.12 6.52 1.02
C ALA A 278 16.60 6.63 1.21
N MET A 279 15.94 5.58 1.71
CA MET A 279 14.52 5.61 2.04
C MET A 279 14.23 6.71 3.08
N ALA A 280 15.01 6.77 4.16
CA ALA A 280 14.89 7.81 5.19
C ALA A 280 15.12 9.21 4.59
N GLU A 281 16.22 9.40 3.87
CA GLU A 281 16.63 10.68 3.27
C GLU A 281 15.58 11.25 2.29
N HIS A 282 14.82 10.38 1.62
CA HIS A 282 13.81 10.77 0.64
C HIS A 282 12.36 10.66 1.16
N GLY A 283 12.17 10.58 2.48
CA GLY A 283 10.85 10.73 3.10
C GLY A 283 9.91 9.53 2.93
N ILE A 284 10.46 8.34 2.71
CA ILE A 284 9.68 7.09 2.77
C ILE A 284 9.24 6.87 4.22
N GLY A 285 7.93 6.71 4.46
CA GLY A 285 7.41 6.40 5.80
C GLY A 285 7.44 4.90 6.12
N TYR A 286 7.23 4.06 5.09
CA TYR A 286 7.27 2.61 5.20
C TYR A 286 7.91 1.97 3.97
N GLY A 287 9.02 1.26 4.18
CA GLY A 287 9.82 0.65 3.13
C GLY A 287 10.01 -0.85 3.32
N SER A 288 10.15 -1.56 2.21
CA SER A 288 10.49 -2.98 2.20
C SER A 288 11.46 -3.28 1.06
N ILE A 289 12.33 -4.25 1.29
CA ILE A 289 13.28 -4.74 0.29
C ILE A 289 12.89 -6.17 -0.04
N ASN A 290 12.76 -6.45 -1.33
CA ASN A 290 12.39 -7.75 -1.86
C ASN A 290 13.59 -8.32 -2.59
N HIS A 291 13.91 -9.58 -2.32
CA HIS A 291 14.89 -10.34 -3.10
C HIS A 291 14.49 -11.83 -3.09
N PRO A 292 15.00 -12.63 -4.02
CA PRO A 292 14.73 -14.07 -3.99
C PRO A 292 15.25 -14.71 -2.69
N VAL A 293 14.39 -15.47 -2.02
CA VAL A 293 14.75 -16.38 -0.93
C VAL A 293 14.12 -17.72 -1.25
N ASP A 294 14.94 -18.72 -1.50
CA ASP A 294 14.48 -20.07 -1.82
C ASP A 294 14.95 -21.07 -0.76
N ARG A 295 14.14 -22.12 -0.55
CA ARG A 295 14.46 -23.22 0.35
C ARG A 295 14.28 -24.56 -0.35
N CYS A 296 15.32 -25.39 -0.38
CA CYS A 296 15.20 -26.77 -0.86
C CYS A 296 14.60 -27.65 0.23
N LYS A 297 13.48 -28.32 -0.05
CA LYS A 297 12.82 -29.24 0.90
C LYS A 297 13.61 -30.53 1.13
N CYS A 298 14.44 -30.94 0.15
CA CYS A 298 15.21 -32.18 0.24
C CYS A 298 16.38 -32.09 1.22
N CYS A 299 17.10 -30.95 1.23
CA CYS A 299 18.34 -30.79 2.00
C CYS A 299 18.35 -29.56 2.92
N SER A 300 17.26 -28.78 2.97
CA SER A 300 17.17 -27.53 3.74
C SER A 300 18.19 -26.46 3.36
N TYR A 301 18.76 -26.50 2.14
CA TYR A 301 19.56 -25.40 1.60
C TYR A 301 18.71 -24.12 1.53
N HIS A 302 19.28 -23.00 1.98
CA HIS A 302 18.68 -21.67 1.90
C HIS A 302 19.55 -20.78 1.03
N GLY A 303 18.95 -20.08 0.07
CA GLY A 303 19.66 -19.18 -0.84
C GLY A 303 18.88 -18.96 -2.12
N VAL A 304 19.54 -18.47 -3.17
CA VAL A 304 18.94 -18.45 -4.51
C VAL A 304 19.16 -19.79 -5.17
N ILE A 305 18.08 -20.45 -5.59
CA ILE A 305 18.14 -21.71 -6.30
C ILE A 305 17.85 -21.43 -7.79
N GLY A 306 18.64 -21.96 -8.70
CA GLY A 306 18.37 -21.85 -10.13
C GLY A 306 17.38 -22.94 -10.58
N ASN A 307 17.80 -23.68 -11.61
CA ASN A 307 17.14 -24.91 -12.07
C ASN A 307 17.50 -26.14 -11.21
N GLU A 308 18.55 -26.04 -10.40
CA GLU A 308 19.09 -27.13 -9.59
C GLU A 308 19.52 -26.61 -8.23
N CYS A 309 19.23 -27.34 -7.15
CA CYS A 309 19.72 -27.02 -5.82
C CYS A 309 21.25 -27.20 -5.75
N PRO A 310 22.03 -26.16 -5.41
CA PRO A 310 23.48 -26.22 -5.42
C PRO A 310 24.07 -27.16 -4.34
N SER A 311 23.26 -27.55 -3.34
CA SER A 311 23.71 -28.43 -2.26
C SER A 311 23.43 -29.91 -2.49
N CYS A 312 22.33 -30.27 -3.16
CA CYS A 312 21.90 -31.67 -3.30
C CYS A 312 21.52 -32.08 -4.72
N GLY A 313 21.62 -31.18 -5.70
CA GLY A 313 21.31 -31.49 -7.10
C GLY A 313 19.81 -31.63 -7.41
N ASN A 314 18.90 -31.30 -6.48
CA ASN A 314 17.46 -31.40 -6.73
C ASN A 314 17.03 -30.48 -7.87
N LYS A 315 16.36 -31.05 -8.88
CA LYS A 315 15.77 -30.33 -10.02
C LYS A 315 14.24 -30.26 -9.98
N ASP A 316 13.62 -30.99 -9.05
CA ASP A 316 12.16 -30.99 -8.93
C ASP A 316 11.71 -29.69 -8.26
N GLU A 317 11.04 -28.83 -9.03
CA GLU A 317 10.52 -27.54 -8.57
C GLU A 317 9.48 -27.72 -7.46
N ALA A 318 8.75 -28.84 -7.39
CA ALA A 318 7.82 -29.12 -6.28
C ALA A 318 8.54 -29.22 -4.92
N ASN A 319 9.84 -29.53 -4.96
CA ASN A 319 10.72 -29.61 -3.79
C ASN A 319 11.52 -28.32 -3.54
N ILE A 320 11.20 -27.23 -4.25
CA ILE A 320 11.79 -25.91 -4.02
C ILE A 320 10.69 -24.95 -3.56
N GLU A 321 10.86 -24.37 -2.38
CA GLU A 321 9.99 -23.28 -1.92
C GLU A 321 10.56 -21.95 -2.41
N ARG A 322 9.76 -21.21 -3.17
CA ARG A 322 10.10 -19.88 -3.68
C ARG A 322 9.39 -18.84 -2.82
N ILE A 323 10.07 -18.30 -1.81
CA ILE A 323 9.47 -17.29 -0.93
C ILE A 323 9.53 -15.93 -1.65
N ARG A 324 8.38 -15.36 -1.96
CA ARG A 324 8.25 -14.05 -2.62
C ARG A 324 7.26 -13.15 -1.90
N ARG A 325 7.49 -11.83 -1.97
CA ARG A 325 6.57 -10.79 -1.50
C ARG A 325 6.00 -10.02 -2.68
N ILE A 326 4.73 -10.24 -3.03
CA ILE A 326 4.13 -9.54 -4.19
C ILE A 326 3.36 -8.30 -3.73
N THR A 327 2.33 -8.46 -2.91
CA THR A 327 1.43 -7.36 -2.47
C THR A 327 1.62 -6.88 -1.04
N GLY A 328 2.45 -7.55 -0.25
CA GLY A 328 2.75 -7.19 1.14
C GLY A 328 3.02 -8.37 2.06
N TYR A 329 2.52 -9.56 1.72
CA TYR A 329 2.76 -10.78 2.47
C TYR A 329 3.75 -11.71 1.79
N LEU A 330 4.42 -12.56 2.59
CA LEU A 330 5.30 -13.61 2.11
C LEU A 330 4.51 -14.88 1.86
N VAL A 331 4.74 -15.49 0.70
CA VAL A 331 4.17 -16.79 0.38
C VAL A 331 5.30 -17.68 -0.12
N GLY A 332 5.45 -18.86 0.48
CA GLY A 332 6.49 -19.83 0.13
C GLY A 332 6.14 -20.72 -1.07
N ASP A 333 5.01 -20.46 -1.73
CA ASP A 333 4.48 -21.24 -2.84
C ASP A 333 3.75 -20.33 -3.83
N MET A 334 4.27 -20.24 -5.04
CA MET A 334 3.71 -19.40 -6.09
C MET A 334 2.33 -19.87 -6.58
N SER A 335 1.96 -21.14 -6.36
CA SER A 335 0.65 -21.67 -6.73
C SER A 335 -0.50 -21.02 -5.95
N LYS A 336 -0.21 -20.47 -4.76
CA LYS A 336 -1.20 -19.80 -3.90
C LYS A 336 -1.56 -18.39 -4.38
N TRP A 337 -0.82 -17.83 -5.34
CA TRP A 337 -1.11 -16.51 -5.91
C TRP A 337 -2.08 -16.58 -7.08
N ASN A 338 -2.99 -15.62 -7.13
CA ASN A 338 -3.86 -15.43 -8.29
C ASN A 338 -3.03 -15.15 -9.57
N SER A 339 -3.63 -15.39 -10.74
CA SER A 339 -2.92 -15.27 -12.03
C SER A 339 -2.36 -13.87 -12.28
N ALA A 340 -3.06 -12.82 -11.85
CA ALA A 340 -2.60 -11.44 -11.99
C ALA A 340 -1.32 -11.19 -11.20
N LYS A 341 -1.23 -11.70 -9.96
CA LYS A 341 -0.03 -11.56 -9.12
C LYS A 341 1.14 -12.41 -9.58
N ARG A 342 0.90 -13.59 -10.12
CA ARG A 342 1.95 -14.36 -10.80
C ARG A 342 2.50 -13.62 -12.01
N SER A 343 1.64 -12.98 -12.80
CA SER A 343 2.05 -12.13 -13.93
C SER A 343 2.88 -10.93 -13.46
N GLU A 344 2.45 -10.26 -12.38
CA GLU A 344 3.19 -9.14 -11.79
C GLU A 344 4.60 -9.54 -11.35
N GLU A 345 4.76 -10.70 -10.69
CA GLU A 345 6.07 -11.17 -10.25
C GLU A 345 7.01 -11.53 -11.42
N ILE A 346 6.47 -12.10 -12.51
CA ILE A 346 7.25 -12.42 -13.72
C ILE A 346 7.79 -11.14 -14.37
N ASP A 347 7.00 -10.07 -14.37
CA ASP A 347 7.36 -8.80 -15.02
C ASP A 347 8.33 -7.94 -14.19
N ARG A 348 8.62 -8.31 -12.93
CA ARG A 348 9.47 -7.51 -12.03
C ARG A 348 10.91 -7.45 -12.51
N VAL A 349 11.37 -6.23 -12.77
CA VAL A 349 12.80 -5.96 -12.97
C VAL A 349 13.51 -5.75 -11.64
N LYS A 350 14.80 -6.09 -11.60
CA LYS A 350 15.64 -5.85 -10.42
C LYS A 350 16.24 -4.45 -10.53
N HIS A 351 16.11 -3.67 -9.46
CA HIS A 351 16.68 -2.34 -9.40
C HIS A 351 18.20 -2.44 -9.20
N LYS A 352 18.95 -1.74 -10.05
CA LYS A 352 20.41 -1.66 -9.97
C LYS A 352 20.88 -0.61 -8.98
#